data_AF-A0A843IC46-F1
#
_entry.id   AF-A0A843IC46-F1
#
_cell.length_a   1.000
_cell.length_b   1.000
_cell.length_c   1.000
_cell.angle_alpha   90.00
_cell.angle_beta   90.00
_cell.angle_gamma   90.00
#
_symmetry.space_group_name_H-M   'P 1'
#
loop_
_entity.id
_entity.type
_entity.pdbx_description
1 polymer ?
#
loop_
_entity_poly.entity_id
_entity_poly.type
_entity_poly.pdbx_seq_one_letter_code
_entity_poly.pdbx_strand_id
1 'polypeptide(L)'
;MKKLWSILLLGALSMLFAEVFSGASTLWFIDGWGLLLTYPLYLAHAIFFLNVAFLWKKTSPRQLYFFGMLFGLYEALITKVLWFGYPNATGPTVGYFFGVAWGEFLTLVLFYHPIMSFIIPVFVYELLSGDVLPGHERFLQKNWRTYFLIILLVVMGASFQSNGSKYDVVRSVGSMGGSLLIVLVLHLLSKGKNLQSLVLGKKAFLGVLVYLLILYGTTTLVIFPERLPMQILSYLLIFLWYLVAVGLLWADRYTSMVTPLKSKFFSANELGIIAVFLVCMTFLCSFSSQITYGVLLVMFVSLMGAGIVLFFISLGSLGKQRITMRLS
;
A
#
# COMPACT_ATOMS: atom_id res chain seq x y z
N MET A 1 -15.82 16.06 -13.33
CA MET A 1 -16.18 15.75 -11.92
C MET A 1 -16.08 14.26 -11.58
N LYS A 2 -16.73 13.34 -12.30
CA LYS A 2 -16.67 11.88 -11.99
C LYS A 2 -15.25 11.32 -11.84
N LYS A 3 -14.36 11.71 -12.76
CA LYS A 3 -12.94 11.34 -12.75
C LYS A 3 -12.20 11.76 -11.47
N LEU A 4 -12.53 12.95 -10.95
CA LEU A 4 -11.91 13.48 -9.74
C LEU A 4 -12.28 12.61 -8.53
N TRP A 5 -13.56 12.26 -8.38
CA TRP A 5 -14.02 11.41 -7.28
C TRP A 5 -13.40 10.01 -7.33
N SER A 6 -13.25 9.42 -8.52
CA SER A 6 -12.53 8.14 -8.69
C SER A 6 -11.08 8.22 -8.24
N ILE A 7 -10.39 9.31 -8.60
CA ILE A 7 -9.00 9.56 -8.22
C ILE A 7 -8.89 9.72 -6.69
N LEU A 8 -9.75 10.56 -6.10
CA LEU A 8 -9.80 10.77 -4.65
C LEU A 8 -10.15 9.48 -3.89
N LEU A 9 -11.03 8.64 -4.44
CA LEU A 9 -11.37 7.32 -3.90
C LEU A 9 -10.14 6.41 -3.86
N LEU A 10 -9.36 6.33 -4.94
CA LEU A 10 -8.12 5.54 -4.95
C LEU A 10 -7.13 6.06 -3.90
N GLY A 11 -6.97 7.38 -3.78
CA GLY A 11 -6.13 7.97 -2.75
C GLY A 11 -6.63 7.67 -1.33
N ALA A 12 -7.95 7.68 -1.11
CA ALA A 12 -8.54 7.38 0.19
C ALA A 12 -8.38 5.90 0.56
N LEU A 13 -8.47 4.99 -0.43
CA LEU A 13 -8.14 3.59 -0.25
C LEU A 13 -6.66 3.41 0.10
N SER A 14 -5.76 4.07 -0.64
CA SER A 14 -4.31 4.02 -0.36
C SER A 14 -3.99 4.55 1.04
N MET A 15 -4.56 5.70 1.44
CA MET A 15 -4.45 6.27 2.78
C MET A 15 -5.00 5.34 3.87
N LEU A 16 -6.19 4.76 3.66
CA LEU A 16 -6.81 3.83 4.59
C LEU A 16 -5.88 2.64 4.85
N PHE A 17 -5.44 1.95 3.80
CA PHE A 17 -4.64 0.73 3.95
C PHE A 17 -3.19 1.01 4.37
N ALA A 18 -2.64 2.19 4.07
CA ALA A 18 -1.27 2.53 4.45
C ALA A 18 -1.14 3.11 5.86
N GLU A 19 -2.03 4.03 6.25
CA GLU A 19 -1.83 4.86 7.43
C GLU A 19 -2.82 4.54 8.55
N VAL A 20 -4.07 4.25 8.19
CA VAL A 20 -5.10 3.91 9.18
C VAL A 20 -4.91 2.45 9.60
N PHE A 21 -4.66 1.55 8.65
CA PHE A 21 -4.38 0.15 8.98
C PHE A 21 -3.06 -0.05 9.73
N SER A 22 -2.08 0.86 9.63
CA SER A 22 -0.85 0.82 10.42
C SER A 22 -1.00 1.50 11.78
N GLY A 23 -2.06 2.30 11.96
CA GLY A 23 -2.23 3.17 13.12
C GLY A 23 -1.31 4.39 13.13
N ALA A 24 -0.66 4.72 12.00
CA ALA A 24 0.28 5.83 11.89
C ALA A 24 -0.42 7.21 11.79
N SER A 25 -1.57 7.29 11.11
CA SER A 25 -2.36 8.53 11.00
C SER A 25 -3.80 8.36 11.48
N THR A 26 -3.98 8.32 12.80
CA THR A 26 -5.32 8.25 13.42
C THR A 26 -6.10 9.54 13.18
N LEU A 27 -7.38 9.46 12.80
CA LEU A 27 -8.25 10.64 12.58
C LEU A 27 -7.66 11.64 11.56
N TRP A 28 -6.94 11.14 10.55
CA TRP A 28 -6.25 11.95 9.53
C TRP A 28 -7.12 13.00 8.82
N PHE A 29 -8.44 12.80 8.80
CA PHE A 29 -9.40 13.67 8.13
C PHE A 29 -9.82 14.92 8.93
N ILE A 30 -9.39 15.03 10.19
CA ILE A 30 -9.50 16.27 10.99
C ILE A 30 -8.12 16.83 11.36
N ASP A 31 -7.06 16.14 10.97
CA ASP A 31 -5.67 16.56 11.19
C ASP A 31 -5.13 17.29 9.96
N GLY A 32 -4.56 18.48 10.16
CA GLY A 32 -4.04 19.31 9.08
C GLY A 32 -2.90 18.62 8.32
N TRP A 33 -2.05 17.88 9.03
CA TRP A 33 -0.94 17.14 8.41
C TRP A 33 -1.46 15.97 7.57
N GLY A 34 -2.41 15.21 8.13
CA GLY A 34 -3.11 14.14 7.42
C GLY A 34 -3.77 14.61 6.12
N LEU A 35 -4.46 15.75 6.14
CA LEU A 35 -5.17 16.29 4.97
C LEU A 35 -4.27 16.93 3.93
N LEU A 36 -3.23 17.67 4.35
CA LEU A 36 -2.42 18.49 3.45
C LEU A 36 -1.13 17.82 2.98
N LEU A 37 -0.62 16.84 3.73
CA LEU A 37 0.62 16.15 3.39
C LEU A 37 0.39 14.67 3.15
N THR A 38 -0.08 13.93 4.15
CA THR A 38 -0.11 12.46 4.10
C THR A 38 -1.10 11.96 3.06
N TYR A 39 -2.35 12.44 3.05
CA TYR A 39 -3.33 12.01 2.04
C TYR A 39 -2.90 12.38 0.61
N PRO A 40 -2.48 13.63 0.30
CA PRO A 40 -1.97 13.99 -1.02
C PRO A 40 -0.73 13.18 -1.44
N LEU A 41 0.16 12.84 -0.49
CA LEU A 41 1.31 11.97 -0.72
C LEU A 41 0.87 10.59 -1.24
N TYR A 42 -0.02 9.89 -0.53
CA TYR A 42 -0.50 8.57 -0.93
C TYR A 42 -1.32 8.60 -2.22
N LEU A 43 -2.18 9.60 -2.36
CA LEU A 43 -2.95 9.84 -3.59
C LEU A 43 -2.02 9.99 -4.80
N ALA A 44 -1.01 10.86 -4.70
CA ALA A 44 -0.09 11.14 -5.79
C ALA A 44 0.74 9.91 -6.17
N HIS A 45 1.29 9.18 -5.19
CA HIS A 45 2.05 7.96 -5.44
C HIS A 45 1.21 6.86 -6.10
N ALA A 46 0.02 6.57 -5.54
CA ALA A 46 -0.85 5.53 -6.08
C ALA A 46 -1.26 5.84 -7.52
N ILE A 47 -1.66 7.08 -7.80
CA ILE A 47 -2.04 7.51 -9.15
C ILE A 47 -0.83 7.52 -10.10
N PHE A 48 0.32 8.00 -9.65
CA PHE A 48 1.54 8.04 -10.47
C PHE A 48 1.93 6.63 -10.92
N PHE A 49 2.12 5.71 -9.98
CA PHE A 49 2.57 4.36 -10.31
C PHE A 49 1.54 3.56 -11.10
N LEU A 50 0.24 3.71 -10.81
CA LEU A 50 -0.81 3.07 -11.60
C LEU A 50 -0.83 3.59 -13.04
N ASN A 51 -0.61 4.89 -13.25
CA ASN A 51 -0.53 5.46 -14.59
C ASN A 51 0.72 5.01 -15.33
N VAL A 52 1.88 4.92 -14.67
CA VAL A 52 3.09 4.34 -15.27
C VAL A 52 2.87 2.87 -15.62
N ALA A 53 2.20 2.10 -14.76
CA ALA A 53 1.83 0.71 -15.02
C ALA A 53 0.95 0.58 -16.29
N PHE A 54 -0.06 1.45 -16.46
CA PHE A 54 -0.87 1.48 -17.68
C PHE A 54 -0.07 1.87 -18.92
N LEU A 55 0.77 2.91 -18.82
CA LEU A 55 1.62 3.38 -19.93
C LEU A 55 2.59 2.29 -20.40
N TRP A 56 3.17 1.55 -19.46
CA TRP A 56 4.11 0.47 -19.75
C TRP A 56 3.42 -0.87 -20.04
N LYS A 57 2.09 -0.93 -19.96
CA LYS A 57 1.29 -2.16 -20.05
C LYS A 57 1.82 -3.24 -19.09
N LYS A 58 2.12 -2.84 -17.85
CA LYS A 58 2.66 -3.69 -16.78
C LYS A 58 1.72 -3.69 -15.58
N THR A 59 0.55 -4.28 -15.77
CA THR A 59 -0.54 -4.24 -14.78
C THR A 59 -0.76 -5.54 -14.04
N SER A 60 0.01 -6.60 -14.27
CA SER A 60 -0.18 -7.85 -13.52
C SER A 60 0.14 -7.65 -12.02
N PRO A 61 -0.38 -8.48 -11.10
CA PRO A 61 -0.17 -8.31 -9.66
C PRO A 61 1.31 -8.30 -9.25
N ARG A 62 2.15 -9.09 -9.94
CA ARG A 62 3.60 -9.10 -9.74
C ARG A 62 4.27 -7.79 -10.18
N GLN A 63 3.83 -7.24 -11.31
CA GLN A 63 4.35 -5.95 -11.79
C GLN A 63 3.90 -4.81 -10.87
N LEU A 64 2.64 -4.83 -10.42
CA LEU A 64 2.16 -3.89 -9.40
C LEU A 64 2.94 -4.03 -8.09
N TYR A 65 3.35 -5.24 -7.71
CA TYR A 65 4.24 -5.44 -6.55
C TYR A 65 5.58 -4.72 -6.74
N PHE A 66 6.23 -4.82 -7.89
CA PHE A 66 7.49 -4.10 -8.14
C PHE A 66 7.31 -2.57 -8.20
N PHE A 67 6.21 -2.07 -8.76
CA PHE A 67 5.85 -0.65 -8.64
C PHE A 67 5.61 -0.25 -7.19
N GLY A 68 4.99 -1.14 -6.42
CA GLY A 68 4.79 -1.01 -4.99
C GLY A 68 6.10 -0.97 -4.18
N MET A 69 7.14 -1.68 -4.62
CA MET A 69 8.48 -1.55 -4.02
C MET A 69 9.06 -0.14 -4.27
N LEU A 70 8.90 0.39 -5.48
CA LEU A 70 9.30 1.78 -5.79
C LEU A 70 8.50 2.79 -4.96
N PHE A 71 7.22 2.51 -4.71
CA PHE A 71 6.40 3.25 -3.77
C PHE A 71 7.07 3.20 -2.38
N GLY A 72 7.30 2.03 -1.80
CA GLY A 72 7.88 1.95 -0.44
C GLY A 72 9.26 2.59 -0.27
N LEU A 73 10.06 2.68 -1.34
CA LEU A 73 11.36 3.34 -1.28
C LEU A 73 11.29 4.87 -1.08
N TYR A 74 10.11 5.52 -1.15
CA TYR A 74 10.00 6.94 -0.77
C TYR A 74 10.35 7.18 0.71
N GLU A 75 10.10 6.18 1.57
CA GLU A 75 10.31 6.26 3.02
C GLU A 75 11.78 6.59 3.39
N ALA A 76 12.73 6.32 2.47
CA ALA A 76 14.10 6.79 2.64
C ALA A 76 14.19 8.32 2.67
N LEU A 77 13.52 9.02 1.75
CA LEU A 77 13.73 10.45 1.56
C LEU A 77 12.69 11.32 2.27
N ILE A 78 11.44 10.86 2.37
CA ILE A 78 10.38 11.66 2.99
C ILE A 78 10.44 11.56 4.51
N THR A 79 10.31 10.35 5.06
CA THR A 79 10.19 10.09 6.50
C THR A 79 11.52 9.70 7.17
N LYS A 80 12.50 9.24 6.37
CA LYS A 80 13.81 8.72 6.79
C LYS A 80 13.71 7.44 7.63
N VAL A 81 12.58 6.74 7.58
CA VAL A 81 12.36 5.52 8.37
C VAL A 81 13.31 4.39 7.95
N LEU A 82 13.70 4.35 6.67
CA LEU A 82 14.67 3.37 6.17
C LEU A 82 16.11 3.64 6.65
N TRP A 83 16.38 4.80 7.23
CA TRP A 83 17.70 5.20 7.73
C TRP A 83 17.80 5.19 9.24
N PHE A 84 16.69 5.47 9.95
CA PHE A 84 16.71 5.73 11.39
C PHE A 84 15.74 4.85 12.18
N GLY A 85 14.82 4.15 11.51
CA GLY A 85 13.71 3.44 12.16
C GLY A 85 12.45 4.29 12.30
N TYR A 86 11.41 3.72 12.89
CA TYR A 86 10.11 4.39 13.06
C TYR A 86 10.20 5.64 13.96
N PRO A 87 9.34 6.65 13.75
CA PRO A 87 9.26 7.80 14.64
C PRO A 87 8.99 7.37 16.09
N ASN A 88 9.68 8.02 17.04
CA ASN A 88 9.61 7.72 18.47
C ASN A 88 10.18 6.36 18.91
N ALA A 89 10.76 5.58 18.00
CA ALA A 89 11.59 4.45 18.37
C ALA A 89 12.99 4.92 18.81
N THR A 90 13.63 4.17 19.70
CA THR A 90 15.03 4.42 20.11
C THR A 90 16.05 3.98 19.06
N GLY A 91 15.59 3.47 17.91
CA GLY A 91 16.40 2.94 16.83
C GLY A 91 15.60 1.97 15.95
N PRO A 92 16.26 1.30 15.00
CA PRO A 92 15.65 0.35 14.08
C PRO A 92 15.28 -0.95 14.79
N THR A 93 14.21 -1.59 14.35
CA THR A 93 13.65 -2.75 15.04
C THR A 93 14.60 -3.96 15.08
N VAL A 94 15.39 -4.17 14.02
CA VAL A 94 16.31 -5.32 13.88
C VAL A 94 17.77 -4.87 13.73
N GLY A 95 18.07 -3.60 14.04
CA GLY A 95 19.40 -3.02 13.87
C GLY A 95 19.65 -2.44 12.47
N TYR A 96 20.86 -1.90 12.31
CA TYR A 96 21.35 -1.34 11.07
C TYR A 96 22.28 -2.32 10.35
N PHE A 97 22.21 -2.35 9.03
CA PHE A 97 23.25 -2.96 8.21
C PHE A 97 23.54 -2.06 7.01
N PHE A 98 24.80 -1.63 6.91
CA PHE A 98 25.27 -0.55 6.02
C PHE A 98 24.46 0.75 6.12
N GLY A 99 24.01 1.08 7.33
CA GLY A 99 23.23 2.29 7.64
C GLY A 99 21.78 2.26 7.12
N VAL A 100 21.27 1.10 6.75
CA VAL A 100 19.85 0.87 6.47
C VAL A 100 19.20 0.13 7.64
N ALA A 101 18.02 0.59 8.05
CA ALA A 101 17.16 -0.03 9.05
C ALA A 101 16.43 -1.23 8.41
N TRP A 102 16.97 -2.45 8.54
CA TRP A 102 16.50 -3.58 7.73
C TRP A 102 15.14 -4.14 8.16
N GLY A 103 14.78 -4.05 9.44
CA GLY A 103 13.44 -4.44 9.88
C GLY A 103 12.36 -3.62 9.17
N GLU A 104 12.56 -2.31 9.14
CA GLU A 104 11.73 -1.33 8.48
C GLU A 104 11.79 -1.47 6.96
N PHE A 105 12.98 -1.70 6.38
CA PHE A 105 13.12 -1.96 4.95
C PHE A 105 12.32 -3.19 4.50
N LEU A 106 12.52 -4.34 5.15
CA LEU A 106 11.83 -5.57 4.80
C LEU A 106 10.32 -5.43 4.97
N THR A 107 9.89 -4.75 6.03
CA THR A 107 8.46 -4.51 6.28
C THR A 107 7.88 -3.55 5.26
N LEU A 108 8.44 -2.34 5.11
CA LEU A 108 7.83 -1.26 4.33
C LEU A 108 8.04 -1.42 2.82
N VAL A 109 9.25 -1.78 2.39
CA VAL A 109 9.62 -1.84 0.96
C VAL A 109 9.22 -3.16 0.33
N LEU A 110 9.31 -4.29 1.05
CA LEU A 110 8.98 -5.60 0.48
C LEU A 110 7.58 -6.09 0.83
N PHE A 111 6.85 -5.46 1.75
CA PHE A 111 5.49 -5.90 2.08
C PHE A 111 4.50 -4.74 2.15
N TYR A 112 4.65 -3.85 3.12
CA TYR A 112 3.60 -2.93 3.55
C TYR A 112 3.18 -1.98 2.43
N HIS A 113 4.10 -1.21 1.86
CA HIS A 113 3.73 -0.30 0.76
C HIS A 113 3.34 -1.04 -0.53
N PRO A 114 4.06 -2.10 -0.97
CA PRO A 114 3.62 -2.83 -2.15
C PRO A 114 2.22 -3.41 -2.05
N ILE A 115 1.90 -4.02 -0.91
CA ILE A 115 0.64 -4.75 -0.73
C ILE A 115 -0.45 -3.81 -0.22
N MET A 116 -0.22 -3.16 0.93
CA MET A 116 -1.21 -2.34 1.62
C MET A 116 -1.40 -0.97 0.98
N SER A 117 -0.33 -0.26 0.61
CA SER A 117 -0.48 1.10 0.06
C SER A 117 -0.80 1.13 -1.43
N PHE A 118 -0.60 0.02 -2.16
CA PHE A 118 -0.75 -0.01 -3.62
C PHE A 118 -1.67 -1.10 -4.16
N ILE A 119 -1.31 -2.39 -4.02
CA ILE A 119 -2.08 -3.48 -4.65
C ILE A 119 -3.49 -3.60 -4.08
N ILE A 120 -3.66 -3.63 -2.75
CA ILE A 120 -4.98 -3.77 -2.13
C ILE A 120 -5.90 -2.58 -2.48
N PRO A 121 -5.44 -1.31 -2.43
CA PRO A 121 -6.22 -0.18 -2.91
C PRO A 121 -6.70 -0.35 -4.36
N VAL A 122 -5.84 -0.84 -5.26
CA VAL A 122 -6.21 -1.12 -6.65
C VAL A 122 -7.26 -2.24 -6.71
N PHE A 123 -7.04 -3.36 -6.01
CA PHE A 123 -7.99 -4.48 -5.95
C PHE A 123 -9.36 -4.07 -5.40
N VAL A 124 -9.40 -3.27 -4.35
CA VAL A 124 -10.66 -2.76 -3.79
C VAL A 124 -11.32 -1.81 -4.79
N TYR A 125 -10.56 -0.96 -5.48
CA TYR A 125 -11.12 -0.11 -6.53
C TYR A 125 -11.71 -0.93 -7.70
N GLU A 126 -11.04 -2.01 -8.13
CA GLU A 126 -11.54 -2.94 -9.15
C GLU A 126 -12.88 -3.56 -8.74
N LEU A 127 -12.97 -4.08 -7.51
CA LEU A 127 -14.21 -4.65 -6.96
C LEU A 127 -15.34 -3.60 -6.88
N LEU A 128 -15.01 -2.38 -6.45
CA LEU A 128 -15.98 -1.30 -6.34
C LEU A 128 -16.44 -0.75 -7.70
N SER A 129 -15.59 -0.82 -8.72
CA SER A 129 -15.90 -0.36 -10.09
C SER A 129 -16.50 -1.45 -10.99
N GLY A 130 -16.29 -2.73 -10.65
CA GLY A 130 -16.72 -3.87 -11.45
C GLY A 130 -15.83 -4.14 -12.66
N ASP A 131 -14.66 -3.49 -12.74
CA ASP A 131 -13.70 -3.59 -13.83
C ASP A 131 -12.39 -4.18 -13.29
N VAL A 132 -12.00 -5.35 -13.79
CA VAL A 132 -10.90 -6.16 -13.23
C VAL A 132 -9.80 -6.33 -14.26
N LEU A 133 -8.56 -6.03 -13.88
CA LEU A 133 -7.41 -6.21 -14.74
C LEU A 133 -7.09 -7.69 -14.96
N PRO A 134 -6.58 -8.05 -16.16
CA PRO A 134 -6.20 -9.42 -16.45
C PRO A 134 -5.16 -9.96 -15.45
N GLY A 135 -5.44 -11.14 -14.90
CA GLY A 135 -4.58 -11.83 -13.92
C GLY A 135 -4.86 -11.48 -12.46
N HIS A 136 -5.76 -10.53 -12.18
CA HIS A 136 -6.17 -10.14 -10.82
C HIS A 136 -7.27 -11.05 -10.27
N GLU A 137 -7.99 -11.75 -11.14
CA GLU A 137 -9.22 -12.49 -10.83
C GLU A 137 -9.00 -13.51 -9.71
N ARG A 138 -7.85 -14.20 -9.72
CA ARG A 138 -7.51 -15.22 -8.71
C ARG A 138 -7.45 -14.67 -7.27
N PHE A 139 -7.14 -13.38 -7.12
CA PHE A 139 -7.05 -12.72 -5.82
C PHE A 139 -8.39 -12.11 -5.37
N LEU A 140 -9.30 -11.88 -6.32
CA LEU A 140 -10.62 -11.27 -6.08
C LEU A 140 -11.75 -12.31 -5.98
N GLN A 141 -11.45 -13.57 -6.29
CA GLN A 141 -12.39 -14.69 -6.21
C GLN A 141 -12.78 -15.03 -4.77
N LYS A 142 -14.07 -15.36 -4.59
CA LYS A 142 -14.59 -15.94 -3.35
C LYS A 142 -14.12 -17.38 -3.21
N ASN A 143 -13.04 -17.57 -2.49
CA ASN A 143 -12.54 -18.86 -2.06
C ASN A 143 -12.00 -18.75 -0.63
N TRP A 144 -11.80 -19.89 0.03
CA TRP A 144 -11.37 -19.90 1.43
C TRP A 144 -10.03 -19.19 1.66
N ARG A 145 -9.12 -19.22 0.66
CA ARG A 145 -7.81 -18.54 0.77
C ARG A 145 -8.00 -17.03 0.79
N THR A 146 -8.85 -16.49 -0.08
CA THR A 146 -9.17 -15.07 -0.09
C THR A 146 -9.88 -14.65 1.20
N TYR A 147 -10.84 -15.43 1.69
CA TYR A 147 -11.49 -15.16 2.99
C TYR A 147 -10.49 -15.17 4.15
N PHE A 148 -9.58 -16.14 4.19
CA PHE A 148 -8.53 -16.20 5.19
C PHE A 148 -7.63 -14.95 5.16
N LEU A 149 -7.21 -14.51 3.96
CA LEU A 149 -6.43 -13.28 3.80
C LEU A 149 -7.21 -12.03 4.22
N ILE A 150 -8.51 -11.95 3.94
CA ILE A 150 -9.36 -10.85 4.40
C ILE A 150 -9.45 -10.84 5.93
N ILE A 151 -9.67 -11.99 6.57
CA ILE A 151 -9.70 -12.09 8.04
C ILE A 151 -8.36 -11.67 8.63
N LEU A 152 -7.25 -12.15 8.07
CA LEU A 152 -5.90 -11.75 8.50
C LEU A 152 -5.70 -10.24 8.40
N LEU A 153 -6.12 -9.65 7.28
CA LEU A 153 -6.04 -8.21 7.05
C LEU A 153 -6.92 -7.41 8.01
N VAL A 154 -8.13 -7.91 8.33
CA VAL A 154 -9.00 -7.30 9.33
C VAL A 154 -8.39 -7.33 10.72
N VAL A 155 -7.87 -8.49 11.15
CA VAL A 155 -7.22 -8.65 12.46
C VAL A 155 -5.98 -7.76 12.55
N MET A 156 -5.16 -7.71 11.49
CA MET A 156 -3.99 -6.85 11.41
C MET A 156 -4.39 -5.37 11.50
N GLY A 157 -5.29 -4.90 10.63
CA GLY A 157 -5.73 -3.50 10.62
C GLY A 157 -6.36 -3.06 11.94
N ALA A 158 -7.20 -3.91 12.53
CA ALA A 158 -7.81 -3.65 13.83
C ALA A 158 -6.76 -3.56 14.96
N SER A 159 -5.79 -4.46 14.99
CA SER A 159 -4.77 -4.51 16.05
C SER A 159 -3.81 -3.32 15.97
N PHE A 160 -3.32 -3.02 14.76
CA PHE A 160 -2.42 -1.89 14.51
C PHE A 160 -3.10 -0.54 14.76
N GLN A 161 -4.33 -0.33 14.27
CA GLN A 161 -5.09 0.90 14.52
C GLN A 161 -5.37 1.11 16.01
N SER A 162 -5.72 0.03 16.73
CA SER A 162 -5.96 0.10 18.18
C SER A 162 -4.68 0.50 18.92
N ASN A 163 -3.56 -0.14 18.61
CA ASN A 163 -2.26 0.20 19.19
C ASN A 163 -1.82 1.63 18.85
N GLY A 164 -1.94 2.06 17.59
CA GLY A 164 -1.58 3.42 17.15
C GLY A 164 -2.43 4.51 17.82
N SER A 165 -3.66 4.16 18.22
CA SER A 165 -4.54 5.03 19.01
C SER A 165 -4.34 4.88 20.52
N LYS A 166 -3.31 4.15 20.96
CA LYS A 166 -3.03 3.85 22.38
C LYS A 166 -4.21 3.15 23.08
N TYR A 167 -4.94 2.32 22.34
CA TYR A 167 -6.12 1.58 22.79
C TYR A 167 -7.31 2.47 23.21
N ASP A 168 -7.30 3.76 22.89
CA ASP A 168 -8.46 4.62 23.06
C ASP A 168 -9.56 4.20 22.09
N VAL A 169 -10.69 3.72 22.62
CA VAL A 169 -11.80 3.16 21.83
C VAL A 169 -12.39 4.21 20.89
N VAL A 170 -12.60 5.44 21.38
CA VAL A 170 -13.24 6.51 20.61
C VAL A 170 -12.34 6.91 19.43
N ARG A 171 -11.04 7.10 19.69
CA ARG A 171 -10.06 7.44 18.67
C ARG A 171 -9.85 6.30 17.67
N SER A 172 -9.75 5.06 18.14
CA SER A 172 -9.56 3.87 17.28
C SER A 172 -10.73 3.66 16.33
N VAL A 173 -11.94 3.57 16.90
CA VAL A 173 -13.18 3.33 16.17
C VAL A 173 -13.54 4.55 15.32
N GLY A 174 -13.38 5.77 15.84
CA GLY A 174 -13.61 7.01 15.09
C GLY A 174 -12.69 7.16 13.90
N SER A 175 -11.40 6.81 14.04
CA SER A 175 -10.42 6.83 12.94
C SER A 175 -10.78 5.81 11.85
N MET A 176 -11.04 4.56 12.23
CA MET A 176 -11.39 3.50 11.28
C MET A 176 -12.74 3.78 10.60
N GLY A 177 -13.78 4.05 11.39
CA GLY A 177 -15.14 4.32 10.92
C GLY A 177 -15.21 5.60 10.07
N GLY A 178 -14.56 6.68 10.48
CA GLY A 178 -14.50 7.93 9.70
C GLY A 178 -13.79 7.76 8.36
N SER A 179 -12.69 7.00 8.33
CA SER A 179 -11.97 6.70 7.08
C SER A 179 -12.80 5.85 6.13
N LEU A 180 -13.51 4.83 6.65
CA LEU A 180 -14.43 4.01 5.87
C LEU A 180 -15.64 4.81 5.37
N LEU A 181 -16.15 5.75 6.17
CA LEU A 181 -17.22 6.66 5.76
C LEU A 181 -16.76 7.55 4.60
N ILE A 182 -15.54 8.09 4.64
CA ILE A 182 -14.97 8.87 3.53
C ILE A 182 -14.89 8.00 2.27
N VAL A 183 -14.40 6.77 2.38
CA VAL A 183 -14.35 5.81 1.25
C VAL A 183 -15.75 5.54 0.70
N LEU A 184 -16.75 5.35 1.56
CA LEU A 184 -18.14 5.15 1.16
C LEU A 184 -18.71 6.38 0.44
N VAL A 185 -18.52 7.58 0.99
CA VAL A 185 -18.98 8.83 0.36
C VAL A 185 -18.34 9.01 -1.02
N LEU A 186 -17.01 8.85 -1.12
CA LEU A 186 -16.31 8.94 -2.40
C LEU A 186 -16.75 7.86 -3.38
N HIS A 187 -17.03 6.64 -2.90
CA HIS A 187 -17.59 5.58 -3.73
C HIS A 187 -18.94 5.98 -4.33
N LEU A 188 -19.85 6.55 -3.52
CA LEU A 188 -21.18 6.99 -3.94
C LEU A 188 -21.12 8.19 -4.91
N LEU A 189 -20.18 9.11 -4.72
CA LEU A 189 -19.95 10.25 -5.63
C LEU A 189 -19.31 9.81 -6.96
N SER A 190 -18.60 8.69 -6.98
CA SER A 190 -17.95 8.11 -8.16
C SER A 190 -18.91 7.24 -8.99
N LYS A 191 -20.07 7.79 -9.39
CA LYS A 191 -21.07 7.05 -10.21
C LYS A 191 -20.52 6.71 -11.60
N GLY A 192 -20.60 5.44 -11.99
CA GLY A 192 -20.10 4.94 -13.27
C GLY A 192 -18.57 4.88 -13.36
N LYS A 193 -17.88 4.78 -12.21
CA LYS A 193 -16.43 4.58 -12.14
C LYS A 193 -16.01 3.28 -12.85
N ASN A 194 -14.85 3.33 -13.49
CA ASN A 194 -14.14 2.22 -14.11
C ASN A 194 -12.62 2.48 -13.98
N LEU A 195 -11.77 1.57 -14.46
CA LEU A 195 -10.32 1.75 -14.38
C LEU A 195 -9.84 2.92 -15.26
N GLN A 196 -10.46 3.15 -16.41
CA GLN A 196 -10.15 4.29 -17.29
C GLN A 196 -10.35 5.65 -16.60
N SER A 197 -11.19 5.72 -15.58
CA SER A 197 -11.38 6.93 -14.76
C SER A 197 -10.12 7.30 -13.96
N LEU A 198 -9.18 6.38 -13.75
CA LEU A 198 -7.91 6.61 -13.05
C LEU A 198 -6.77 7.01 -14.00
N VAL A 199 -6.94 6.85 -15.31
CA VAL A 199 -5.91 7.18 -16.31
C VAL A 199 -5.84 8.69 -16.50
N LEU A 200 -4.72 9.31 -16.16
CA LEU A 200 -4.47 10.74 -16.30
C LEU A 200 -4.13 11.13 -17.74
N GLY A 201 -4.53 12.34 -18.13
CA GLY A 201 -4.01 12.97 -19.33
C GLY A 201 -2.60 13.51 -19.10
N LYS A 202 -1.86 13.81 -20.18
CA LYS A 202 -0.44 14.26 -20.12
C LYS A 202 -0.21 15.41 -19.13
N LYS A 203 -1.08 16.44 -19.14
CA LYS A 203 -0.97 17.60 -18.23
C LYS A 203 -1.17 17.22 -16.76
N ALA A 204 -2.16 16.39 -16.46
CA ALA A 204 -2.43 15.95 -15.09
C ALA A 204 -1.32 15.02 -14.58
N PHE A 205 -0.82 14.12 -15.42
CA PHE A 205 0.31 13.26 -15.10
C PHE A 205 1.58 14.07 -14.81
N LEU A 206 1.88 15.08 -15.65
CA LEU A 206 2.99 16.00 -15.40
C LEU A 206 2.81 16.77 -14.08
N GLY A 207 1.59 17.23 -13.78
CA GLY A 207 1.28 17.88 -12.51
C GLY A 207 1.57 17.00 -11.29
N VAL A 208 1.17 15.72 -11.34
CA VAL A 208 1.48 14.75 -10.28
C VAL A 208 2.99 14.51 -10.17
N LEU A 209 3.70 14.37 -11.29
CA LEU A 209 5.15 14.21 -11.30
C LEU A 209 5.87 15.41 -10.65
N VAL A 210 5.53 16.63 -11.07
CA VAL A 210 6.10 17.86 -10.50
C VAL A 210 5.78 17.97 -9.01
N TYR A 211 4.54 17.67 -8.61
CA TYR A 211 4.16 17.63 -7.21
C TYR A 211 5.03 16.65 -6.40
N LEU A 212 5.21 15.42 -6.88
CA LEU A 212 6.07 14.43 -6.21
C LEU A 212 7.52 14.90 -6.11
N LEU A 213 8.08 15.50 -7.17
CA LEU A 213 9.45 16.03 -7.13
C LEU A 213 9.60 17.15 -6.08
N ILE A 214 8.65 18.09 -6.02
CA ILE A 214 8.63 19.15 -5.00
C ILE A 214 8.50 18.54 -3.60
N LEU A 215 7.60 17.58 -3.44
CA LEU A 215 7.35 16.91 -2.16
C LEU A 215 8.62 16.19 -1.68
N TYR A 216 9.26 15.38 -2.50
CA TYR A 216 10.51 14.72 -2.15
C TYR A 216 11.59 15.75 -1.81
N GLY A 217 11.80 16.77 -2.63
CA GLY A 217 12.82 17.80 -2.36
C GLY A 217 12.59 18.54 -1.05
N THR A 218 11.37 19.05 -0.84
CA THR A 218 11.00 19.81 0.37
C THR A 218 11.07 18.94 1.63
N THR A 219 10.43 17.77 1.62
CA THR A 219 10.42 16.87 2.79
C THR A 219 11.80 16.33 3.12
N THR A 220 12.66 16.05 2.12
CA THR A 220 14.06 15.63 2.35
C THR A 220 14.81 16.65 3.21
N LEU A 221 14.63 17.94 2.91
CA LEU A 221 15.32 19.04 3.58
C LEU A 221 14.67 19.49 4.90
N VAL A 222 13.34 19.38 5.00
CA VAL A 222 12.57 19.97 6.11
C VAL A 222 12.20 18.94 7.19
N ILE A 223 11.83 17.71 6.80
CA ILE A 223 11.32 16.71 7.74
C ILE A 223 12.47 15.82 8.22
N PHE A 224 12.84 15.96 9.50
CA PHE A 224 13.92 15.19 10.13
C PHE A 224 15.25 15.17 9.32
N PRO A 225 15.79 16.33 8.91
CA PRO A 225 17.04 16.38 8.15
C PRO A 225 18.21 15.72 8.90
N GLU A 226 18.19 15.72 10.23
CA GLU A 226 19.19 15.08 11.10
C GLU A 226 19.22 13.55 10.99
N ARG A 227 18.18 12.93 10.39
CA ARG A 227 18.11 11.48 10.16
C ARG A 227 18.69 11.04 8.82
N LEU A 228 19.21 11.98 8.03
CA LEU A 228 19.89 11.64 6.78
C LEU A 228 21.21 10.89 7.07
N PRO A 229 21.51 9.80 6.35
CA PRO A 229 22.77 9.11 6.54
C PRO A 229 23.96 10.01 6.26
N MET A 230 25.00 9.88 7.09
CA MET A 230 26.31 10.50 6.85
C MET A 230 27.18 9.65 5.89
N GLN A 231 26.85 8.36 5.75
CA GLN A 231 27.62 7.41 4.95
C GLN A 231 27.04 7.29 3.54
N ILE A 232 27.88 7.48 2.51
CA ILE A 232 27.46 7.36 1.12
C ILE A 232 26.96 5.97 0.76
N LEU A 233 27.48 4.94 1.44
CA LEU A 233 27.09 3.55 1.21
C LEU A 233 25.60 3.29 1.48
N SER A 234 25.02 3.99 2.47
CA SER A 234 23.59 3.88 2.77
C SER A 234 22.74 4.34 1.58
N TYR A 235 23.06 5.50 0.99
CA TYR A 235 22.41 6.00 -0.22
C TYR A 235 22.58 5.05 -1.42
N LEU A 236 23.80 4.54 -1.62
CA LEU A 236 24.08 3.59 -2.70
C LEU A 236 23.24 2.31 -2.57
N LEU A 237 23.00 1.83 -1.35
CA LEU A 237 22.20 0.63 -1.10
C LEU A 237 20.72 0.86 -1.41
N ILE A 238 20.13 1.99 -1.00
CA ILE A 238 18.75 2.33 -1.39
C ILE A 238 18.64 2.57 -2.89
N PHE A 239 19.61 3.25 -3.49
CA PHE A 239 19.65 3.45 -4.94
C PHE A 239 19.75 2.11 -5.70
N LEU A 240 20.54 1.15 -5.20
CA LEU A 240 20.59 -0.19 -5.75
C LEU A 240 19.22 -0.85 -5.73
N TRP A 241 18.42 -0.68 -4.67
CA TRP A 241 17.07 -1.23 -4.61
C TRP A 241 16.10 -0.55 -5.59
N TYR A 242 16.24 0.75 -5.86
CA TYR A 242 15.54 1.39 -6.98
C TYR A 242 15.91 0.71 -8.31
N LEU A 243 17.21 0.49 -8.57
CA LEU A 243 17.67 -0.20 -9.79
C LEU A 243 17.17 -1.65 -9.87
N VAL A 244 17.13 -2.37 -8.75
CA VAL A 244 16.57 -3.74 -8.70
C VAL A 244 15.09 -3.72 -9.07
N ALA A 245 14.28 -2.87 -8.45
CA ALA A 245 12.85 -2.81 -8.74
C ALA A 245 12.56 -2.41 -10.20
N VAL A 246 13.27 -1.40 -10.73
CA VAL A 246 13.16 -1.00 -12.14
C VAL A 246 13.66 -2.10 -13.08
N GLY A 247 14.78 -2.75 -12.75
CA GLY A 247 15.35 -3.85 -13.53
C GLY A 247 14.43 -5.06 -13.59
N LEU A 248 13.76 -5.39 -12.48
CA LEU A 248 12.73 -6.44 -12.42
C LEU A 248 11.50 -6.07 -13.26
N LEU A 249 11.02 -4.84 -13.15
CA LEU A 249 9.95 -4.34 -14.02
C LEU A 249 10.33 -4.44 -15.50
N TRP A 250 11.54 -4.04 -15.86
CA TRP A 250 12.03 -4.11 -17.23
C TRP A 250 12.12 -5.55 -17.74
N ALA A 251 12.63 -6.46 -16.90
CA ALA A 251 12.73 -7.89 -17.19
C ALA A 251 11.37 -8.61 -17.30
N ASP A 252 10.34 -8.12 -16.61
CA ASP A 252 9.01 -8.71 -16.54
C ASP A 252 8.17 -8.39 -17.78
N ARG A 253 8.01 -9.38 -18.66
CA ARG A 253 7.24 -9.23 -19.91
C ARG A 253 5.74 -9.38 -19.65
N TYR A 254 4.97 -8.55 -20.35
CA TYR A 254 3.52 -8.59 -20.33
C TYR A 254 3.01 -10.01 -20.62
N THR A 255 2.21 -10.55 -19.70
CA THR A 255 1.50 -11.81 -19.93
C THR A 255 0.02 -11.50 -19.89
N SER A 256 -0.61 -11.44 -21.06
CA SER A 256 -2.07 -11.41 -21.14
C SER A 256 -2.59 -12.82 -20.97
N MET A 257 -2.82 -13.24 -19.72
CA MET A 257 -3.75 -14.35 -19.51
C MET A 257 -5.13 -13.75 -19.30
N VAL A 258 -5.85 -13.55 -20.40
CA VAL A 258 -7.28 -13.24 -20.35
C VAL A 258 -7.99 -14.56 -20.06
N THR A 259 -8.37 -14.75 -18.80
CA THR A 259 -9.18 -15.92 -18.43
C THR A 259 -10.66 -15.52 -18.59
N PRO A 260 -11.50 -16.30 -19.30
CA PRO A 260 -12.91 -15.96 -19.43
C PRO A 260 -13.59 -15.92 -18.04
N LEU A 261 -14.27 -14.81 -17.76
CA LEU A 261 -14.92 -14.52 -16.50
C LEU A 261 -16.11 -15.46 -16.24
N LYS A 262 -15.88 -16.51 -15.45
CA LYS A 262 -16.94 -17.37 -14.85
C LYS A 262 -17.00 -17.26 -13.31
N SER A 263 -16.28 -16.33 -12.70
CA SER A 263 -16.09 -16.31 -11.24
C SER A 263 -17.00 -15.37 -10.48
N LYS A 264 -17.52 -15.85 -9.33
CA LYS A 264 -18.18 -15.01 -8.32
C LYS A 264 -17.12 -14.17 -7.57
N PHE A 265 -16.98 -12.90 -7.95
CA PHE A 265 -16.18 -11.92 -7.21
C PHE A 265 -16.95 -11.33 -6.02
N PHE A 266 -16.22 -10.73 -5.08
CA PHE A 266 -16.82 -9.93 -4.01
C PHE A 266 -17.60 -8.75 -4.59
N SER A 267 -18.77 -8.50 -4.03
CA SER A 267 -19.62 -7.35 -4.36
C SER A 267 -19.31 -6.17 -3.43
N ALA A 268 -19.73 -4.97 -3.83
CA ALA A 268 -19.63 -3.78 -2.98
C ALA A 268 -20.36 -3.96 -1.63
N ASN A 269 -21.48 -4.69 -1.61
CA ASN A 269 -22.21 -4.98 -0.38
C ASN A 269 -21.38 -5.86 0.58
N GLU A 270 -20.68 -6.86 0.06
CA GLU A 270 -19.81 -7.72 0.87
C GLU A 270 -18.59 -6.96 1.40
N LEU A 271 -18.02 -6.04 0.60
CA LEU A 271 -17.00 -5.11 1.09
C LEU A 271 -17.55 -4.23 2.23
N GLY A 272 -18.82 -3.81 2.16
CA GLY A 272 -19.51 -3.12 3.25
C GLY A 272 -19.62 -3.97 4.53
N ILE A 273 -19.95 -5.26 4.40
CA ILE A 273 -19.97 -6.20 5.54
C ILE A 273 -18.57 -6.34 6.15
N ILE A 274 -17.54 -6.49 5.32
CA ILE A 274 -16.14 -6.56 5.78
C ILE A 274 -15.73 -5.27 6.49
N ALA A 275 -16.16 -4.10 5.98
CA ALA A 275 -15.90 -2.81 6.61
C ALA A 275 -16.56 -2.70 8.00
N VAL A 276 -17.82 -3.16 8.15
CA VAL A 276 -18.49 -3.22 9.46
C VAL A 276 -17.75 -4.17 10.39
N PHE A 277 -17.38 -5.36 9.90
CA PHE A 277 -16.63 -6.33 10.68
C PHE A 277 -15.28 -5.77 11.15
N LEU A 278 -14.58 -5.02 10.30
CA LEU A 278 -13.34 -4.33 10.66
C LEU A 278 -13.54 -3.33 11.79
N VAL A 279 -14.58 -2.49 11.75
CA VAL A 279 -14.89 -1.54 12.83
C VAL A 279 -15.20 -2.27 14.13
N CYS A 280 -15.99 -3.33 14.08
CA CYS A 280 -16.28 -4.17 15.26
C CYS A 280 -15.00 -4.81 15.83
N MET A 281 -14.11 -5.32 14.97
CA MET A 281 -12.83 -5.87 15.42
C MET A 281 -11.92 -4.79 16.01
N THR A 282 -11.88 -3.58 15.44
CA THR A 282 -11.14 -2.44 16.03
C THR A 282 -11.68 -2.09 17.42
N PHE A 283 -13.01 -2.09 17.60
CA PHE A 283 -13.62 -1.91 18.92
C PHE A 283 -13.13 -2.98 19.89
N LEU A 284 -13.22 -4.27 19.53
CA LEU A 284 -12.78 -5.38 20.40
C LEU A 284 -11.28 -5.31 20.74
N CYS A 285 -10.42 -5.05 19.75
CA CYS A 285 -8.97 -4.90 19.95
C CYS A 285 -8.60 -3.71 20.85
N SER A 286 -9.47 -2.71 20.99
CA SER A 286 -9.24 -1.56 21.86
C SER A 286 -9.47 -1.88 23.35
N PHE A 287 -10.24 -2.93 23.70
CA PHE A 287 -10.49 -3.29 25.11
C PHE A 287 -9.40 -4.13 25.76
N SER A 288 -8.65 -4.90 24.97
CA SER A 288 -7.71 -5.90 25.49
C SER A 288 -6.29 -5.65 24.98
N SER A 289 -5.67 -4.58 25.49
CA SER A 289 -4.35 -4.11 25.05
C SER A 289 -3.27 -5.19 25.05
N GLN A 290 -3.21 -6.03 26.09
CA GLN A 290 -2.20 -7.10 26.21
C GLN A 290 -2.32 -8.16 25.10
N ILE A 291 -3.53 -8.68 24.88
CA ILE A 291 -3.79 -9.68 23.83
C ILE A 291 -3.53 -9.06 22.46
N THR A 292 -4.05 -7.85 22.22
CA THR A 292 -3.89 -7.14 20.96
C THR A 292 -2.43 -6.81 20.66
N TYR A 293 -1.64 -6.45 21.68
CA TYR A 293 -0.21 -6.22 21.53
C TYR A 293 0.53 -7.51 21.15
N GLY A 294 0.19 -8.64 21.77
CA GLY A 294 0.75 -9.95 21.39
C GLY A 294 0.45 -10.31 19.94
N VAL A 295 -0.81 -10.11 19.50
CA VAL A 295 -1.21 -10.29 18.09
C VAL A 295 -0.41 -9.36 17.17
N LEU A 296 -0.28 -8.08 17.53
CA LEU A 296 0.46 -7.09 16.76
C LEU A 296 1.91 -7.50 16.56
N LEU A 297 2.61 -7.94 17.63
CA LEU A 297 4.00 -8.40 17.54
C LEU A 297 4.16 -9.58 16.58
N VAL A 298 3.29 -10.59 16.70
CA VAL A 298 3.31 -11.77 15.82
C VAL A 298 3.08 -11.35 14.37
N MET A 299 2.10 -10.47 14.13
CA MET A 299 1.82 -9.96 12.79
C MET A 299 3.02 -9.18 12.25
N PHE A 300 3.57 -8.24 13.01
CA PHE A 300 4.69 -7.40 12.61
C PHE A 300 5.93 -8.23 12.19
N VAL A 301 6.32 -9.22 12.98
CA VAL A 301 7.42 -10.14 12.62
C VAL A 301 7.05 -10.98 11.39
N SER A 302 5.80 -11.42 11.29
CA SER A 302 5.31 -12.16 10.11
C SER A 302 5.36 -11.33 8.83
N LEU A 303 5.16 -10.00 8.90
CA LEU A 303 5.25 -9.11 7.72
C LEU A 303 6.67 -9.07 7.14
N MET A 304 7.70 -9.05 8.00
CA MET A 304 9.09 -9.12 7.54
C MET A 304 9.36 -10.42 6.77
N GLY A 305 8.96 -11.56 7.35
CA GLY A 305 9.09 -12.87 6.70
C GLY A 305 8.27 -12.95 5.40
N ALA A 306 7.04 -12.44 5.42
CA ALA A 306 6.17 -12.42 4.26
C ALA A 306 6.74 -11.55 3.13
N GLY A 307 7.35 -10.40 3.43
CA GLY A 307 8.01 -9.54 2.44
C GLY A 307 9.14 -10.27 1.71
N ILE A 308 10.00 -10.98 2.46
CA ILE A 308 11.06 -11.81 1.89
C ILE A 308 10.47 -12.90 0.98
N VAL A 309 9.48 -13.65 1.47
CA VAL A 309 8.85 -14.74 0.73
C VAL A 309 8.17 -14.22 -0.55
N LEU A 310 7.43 -13.12 -0.48
CA LEU A 310 6.77 -12.51 -1.64
C LEU A 310 7.78 -12.03 -2.68
N PHE A 311 8.90 -11.44 -2.26
CA PHE A 311 9.98 -11.05 -3.16
C PHE A 311 10.55 -12.26 -3.91
N PHE A 312 10.90 -13.34 -3.20
CA PHE A 312 11.44 -14.55 -3.84
C PHE A 312 10.43 -15.31 -4.70
N ILE A 313 9.16 -15.37 -4.30
CA ILE A 313 8.08 -15.92 -5.15
C ILE A 313 7.96 -15.11 -6.44
N SER A 314 8.02 -13.79 -6.34
CA SER A 314 7.98 -12.89 -7.49
C SER A 314 9.17 -13.12 -8.43
N LEU A 315 10.39 -13.27 -7.89
CA LEU A 315 11.58 -13.63 -8.66
C LEU A 315 11.48 -15.00 -9.32
N GLY A 316 11.06 -16.04 -8.58
CA GLY A 316 10.94 -17.40 -9.10
C GLY A 316 9.92 -17.50 -10.23
N SER A 317 8.81 -16.76 -10.12
CA SER A 317 7.80 -16.69 -11.17
C SER A 317 8.29 -16.00 -12.45
N LEU A 318 9.20 -15.02 -12.32
CA LEU A 318 9.84 -14.37 -13.46
C LEU A 318 10.79 -15.33 -14.20
N GLY A 319 11.53 -16.15 -13.45
CA GLY A 319 12.39 -17.20 -14.00
C GLY A 319 11.64 -18.24 -14.83
N LYS A 320 10.51 -18.76 -14.30
CA LYS A 320 9.68 -19.76 -15.00
C LYS A 320 9.15 -19.25 -16.35
N GLN A 321 8.68 -18.00 -16.39
CA GLN A 321 8.15 -17.40 -17.62
C GLN A 321 9.21 -17.33 -18.75
N ARG A 322 10.48 -17.07 -18.42
CA ARG A 322 11.57 -17.03 -19.41
C ARG A 322 11.87 -18.40 -20.01
N ILE A 323 11.75 -19.47 -19.21
CA ILE A 323 11.98 -20.84 -19.68
C ILE A 323 10.88 -21.24 -20.68
N THR A 324 9.61 -21.00 -20.33
CA THR A 324 8.48 -21.36 -21.20
C THR A 324 8.56 -20.65 -22.57
N MET A 325 8.98 -19.38 -22.61
CA MET A 325 9.14 -18.65 -23.88
C MET A 325 10.35 -19.10 -24.73
N ARG A 326 11.36 -19.75 -24.15
CA ARG A 326 12.49 -20.30 -24.92
C ARG A 326 12.17 -21.66 -25.56
N LEU A 327 11.14 -22.33 -25.07
CA LEU A 327 10.72 -23.66 -25.52
C LEU A 327 9.56 -23.59 -26.53
N SER A 328 8.99 -22.40 -26.77
CA SER A 328 7.94 -22.10 -27.76
C SER A 328 8.53 -21.37 -28.97
#